data_AF-A0A1W9QX86-F1
#
_entry.id   AF-A0A1W9QX86-F1
#
_cell.length_a   1.000
_cell.length_b   1.000
_cell.length_c   1.000
_cell.angle_alpha   90.00
_cell.angle_beta   90.00
_cell.angle_gamma   90.00
#
_symmetry.space_group_name_H-M   'P 1'
#
loop_
_entity.id
_entity.type
_entity.pdbx_description
1 polymer ?
#
loop_
_entity_poly.entity_id
_entity_poly.type
_entity_poly.pdbx_seq_one_letter_code
_entity_poly.pdbx_strand_id
1 'polypeptide(L)'
;MKLLLSILIALVLLLGSGLIYTYNKLSGLYPTIESLKLRNSALLKKNTKLSNKNKTLLKQNKKYLATRKKMRAKYKNRRARLTRKKLMRANKKLISAAPKMIPFAAIPVVVAATTYDIKSYCDEIDEMEKFEYEFFGEAAPVDVDDKICGINVEAQLQETANSVTGQYENILMNIQQEYQRDKAFWNEIFDKAKRDIEAKGYSIKSS
;
A
#
# COMPACT_ATOMS: atom_id res chain seq x y z
N MET A 1 -66.64 34.48 -83.86
CA MET A 1 -65.53 33.50 -83.78
C MET A 1 -64.17 34.12 -83.42
N LYS A 2 -63.71 35.20 -84.08
CA LYS A 2 -62.38 35.80 -83.81
C LYS A 2 -62.15 36.27 -82.36
N LEU A 3 -63.19 36.81 -81.72
CA LEU A 3 -63.13 37.33 -80.34
C LEU A 3 -62.95 36.22 -79.28
N LEU A 4 -63.66 35.09 -79.44
CA LEU A 4 -63.51 33.91 -78.59
C LEU A 4 -62.11 33.28 -78.73
N LEU A 5 -61.57 33.23 -79.95
CA LEU A 5 -60.23 32.69 -80.20
C LEU A 5 -59.14 33.55 -79.53
N SER A 6 -59.28 34.89 -79.58
CA SER A 6 -58.34 35.82 -78.95
C SER A 6 -58.34 35.71 -77.42
N ILE A 7 -59.51 35.54 -76.80
CA ILE A 7 -59.63 35.37 -75.35
C ILE A 7 -58.99 34.04 -74.94
N LEU A 8 -59.22 32.97 -75.70
CA LEU A 8 -58.64 31.65 -75.44
C LEU A 8 -57.10 31.68 -75.51
N ILE A 9 -56.54 32.37 -76.51
CA ILE A 9 -55.09 32.55 -76.66
C ILE A 9 -54.51 33.37 -75.49
N ALA A 10 -55.18 34.45 -75.08
CA ALA A 10 -54.74 35.27 -73.94
C ALA A 10 -54.75 34.47 -72.63
N LEU A 11 -55.76 33.61 -72.42
CA LEU A 11 -55.86 32.74 -71.25
C LEU A 11 -54.75 31.68 -71.23
N VAL A 12 -54.43 31.09 -72.39
CA VAL A 12 -53.32 30.13 -72.52
C VAL A 12 -51.97 30.80 -72.24
N LEU A 13 -51.76 32.04 -72.67
CA LEU A 13 -50.52 32.79 -72.41
C LEU A 13 -50.38 33.22 -70.95
N LEU A 14 -51.47 33.64 -70.30
CA LEU A 14 -51.50 33.97 -68.87
C LEU A 14 -51.26 32.74 -67.99
N LEU A 15 -51.88 31.60 -68.33
CA LEU A 15 -51.66 30.35 -67.59
C LEU A 15 -50.25 29.76 -67.86
N GLY A 16 -49.76 29.86 -69.10
CA GLY A 16 -48.44 29.36 -69.48
C GLY A 16 -47.29 30.09 -68.77
N SER A 17 -47.37 31.42 -68.66
CA SER A 17 -46.36 32.23 -67.98
C SER A 17 -46.32 31.99 -66.46
N GLY A 18 -47.48 31.82 -65.82
CA GLY A 18 -47.56 31.43 -64.40
C GLY A 18 -46.96 30.05 -64.12
N LEU A 19 -47.23 29.07 -64.97
CA LEU A 19 -46.68 27.71 -64.84
C LEU A 19 -45.15 27.70 -65.00
N ILE A 20 -44.61 28.43 -65.98
CA ILE A 20 -43.15 28.52 -66.20
C ILE A 20 -42.43 29.13 -64.99
N TYR A 21 -43.00 30.19 -64.39
CA TYR A 21 -42.41 30.82 -63.21
C TYR A 21 -42.40 29.88 -61.98
N THR A 22 -43.50 29.18 -61.74
CA THR A 22 -43.55 28.19 -60.64
C THR A 22 -42.61 27.01 -60.87
N TYR A 23 -42.49 26.52 -62.11
CA TYR A 23 -41.58 25.44 -62.46
C TYR A 23 -40.11 25.82 -62.27
N ASN A 24 -39.70 27.02 -62.70
CA ASN A 24 -38.33 27.51 -62.51
C ASN A 24 -37.98 27.69 -61.03
N LYS A 25 -38.93 28.16 -60.21
CA LYS A 25 -38.72 28.27 -58.76
C LYS A 25 -38.65 26.89 -58.10
N LEU A 26 -39.52 25.94 -58.48
CA LEU A 26 -39.56 24.59 -57.92
C LEU A 26 -38.32 23.77 -58.32
N SER A 27 -37.87 23.89 -59.56
CA SER A 27 -36.66 23.23 -60.07
C SER A 27 -35.38 23.78 -59.44
N GLY A 28 -35.35 25.06 -59.03
CA GLY A 28 -34.26 25.63 -58.22
C GLY A 28 -34.26 25.16 -56.76
N LEU A 29 -35.44 24.87 -56.18
CA LEU A 29 -35.55 24.36 -54.80
C LEU A 29 -35.19 22.86 -54.69
N TYR A 30 -35.50 22.06 -55.71
CA TYR A 30 -35.23 20.61 -55.71
C TYR A 30 -33.76 20.23 -55.38
N PRO A 31 -32.73 20.75 -56.08
CA PRO A 31 -31.34 20.41 -55.79
C PRO A 31 -30.91 20.90 -54.40
N THR A 32 -31.52 21.98 -53.91
CA THR A 32 -31.27 22.49 -52.56
C THR A 32 -31.80 21.49 -51.52
N ILE A 33 -33.06 21.05 -51.65
CA ILE A 33 -33.67 20.04 -50.75
C ILE A 33 -32.88 18.73 -50.78
N GLU A 34 -32.47 18.27 -51.95
CA GLU A 34 -31.66 17.05 -52.10
C GLU A 34 -30.29 17.20 -51.43
N SER A 35 -29.60 18.32 -51.63
CA SER A 35 -28.32 18.59 -50.98
C SER A 35 -28.44 18.68 -49.44
N LEU A 36 -29.52 19.26 -48.93
CA LEU A 36 -29.82 19.31 -47.49
C LEU A 36 -30.10 17.91 -46.93
N LYS A 37 -30.85 17.07 -47.65
CA LYS A 37 -31.13 15.69 -47.26
C LYS A 37 -29.83 14.87 -47.19
N LEU A 38 -28.95 15.02 -48.18
CA LEU A 38 -27.64 14.37 -48.19
C LEU A 38 -26.78 14.85 -47.01
N ARG A 39 -26.69 16.16 -46.76
CA ARG A 39 -25.95 16.72 -45.61
C ARG A 39 -26.50 16.24 -44.27
N ASN A 40 -27.81 16.24 -44.08
CA ASN A 40 -28.45 15.74 -42.86
C ASN A 40 -28.16 14.24 -42.66
N SER A 41 -28.23 13.43 -43.71
CA SER A 41 -27.88 12.01 -43.61
C SER A 41 -26.40 11.80 -43.23
N ALA A 42 -25.50 12.63 -43.77
CA ALA A 42 -24.08 12.58 -43.44
C ALA A 42 -23.82 13.02 -42.00
N LEU A 43 -24.52 14.06 -41.52
CA LEU A 43 -24.46 14.51 -40.13
C LEU A 43 -24.99 13.45 -39.16
N LEU A 44 -26.12 12.79 -39.48
CA LEU A 44 -26.64 11.68 -38.70
C LEU A 44 -25.63 10.53 -38.60
N LYS A 45 -25.00 10.15 -39.73
CA LYS A 45 -23.94 9.12 -39.74
C LYS A 45 -22.72 9.52 -38.91
N LYS A 46 -22.31 10.80 -38.95
CA LYS A 46 -21.21 11.30 -38.10
C LYS A 46 -21.59 11.27 -36.64
N ASN A 47 -22.80 11.70 -36.30
CA ASN A 47 -23.29 11.76 -34.92
C ASN A 47 -23.42 10.35 -34.31
N THR A 48 -23.94 9.37 -35.06
CA THR A 48 -23.98 7.96 -34.59
C THR A 48 -22.58 7.39 -34.41
N LYS A 49 -21.64 7.67 -35.33
CA LYS A 49 -20.22 7.26 -35.20
C LYS A 49 -19.57 7.88 -33.96
N LEU A 50 -19.80 9.16 -33.70
CA LEU A 50 -19.31 9.87 -32.51
C LEU A 50 -19.92 9.30 -31.22
N SER A 51 -21.23 9.07 -31.20
CA SER A 51 -21.93 8.45 -30.07
C SER A 51 -21.35 7.07 -29.75
N ASN A 52 -21.12 6.23 -30.75
CA ASN A 52 -20.53 4.91 -30.57
C ASN A 52 -19.08 4.96 -30.08
N LYS A 53 -18.27 5.88 -30.62
CA LYS A 53 -16.91 6.13 -30.11
C LYS A 53 -16.94 6.59 -28.65
N ASN A 54 -17.84 7.51 -28.29
CA ASN A 54 -17.97 8.01 -26.94
C ASN A 54 -18.36 6.89 -25.95
N LYS A 55 -19.33 6.04 -26.32
CA LYS A 55 -19.69 4.83 -25.54
C LYS A 55 -18.50 3.89 -25.35
N THR A 56 -17.70 3.69 -26.40
CA THR A 56 -16.51 2.84 -26.35
C THR A 56 -15.44 3.43 -25.42
N LEU A 57 -15.17 4.73 -25.54
CA LEU A 57 -14.23 5.45 -24.67
C LEU A 57 -14.68 5.42 -23.21
N LEU A 58 -15.98 5.60 -22.93
CA LEU A 58 -16.53 5.48 -21.58
C LEU A 58 -16.32 4.08 -21.00
N LYS A 59 -16.55 3.03 -21.80
CA LYS A 59 -16.32 1.63 -21.38
C LYS A 59 -14.84 1.36 -21.12
N GLN A 60 -13.95 1.86 -21.98
CA GLN A 60 -12.50 1.75 -21.80
C GLN A 60 -12.04 2.50 -20.55
N ASN A 61 -12.49 3.74 -20.34
CA ASN A 61 -12.16 4.54 -19.17
C ASN A 61 -12.60 3.85 -17.87
N LYS A 62 -13.82 3.32 -17.81
CA LYS A 62 -14.28 2.49 -16.67
C LYS A 62 -13.37 1.28 -16.42
N LYS A 63 -12.93 0.59 -17.47
CA LYS A 63 -12.01 -0.55 -17.35
C LYS A 63 -10.62 -0.11 -16.85
N TYR A 64 -10.11 1.02 -17.33
CA TYR A 64 -8.84 1.59 -16.86
C TYR A 64 -8.93 1.98 -15.39
N LEU A 65 -10.00 2.66 -14.97
CA LEU A 65 -10.22 3.02 -13.56
C LEU A 65 -10.33 1.78 -12.65
N ALA A 66 -11.06 0.74 -13.08
CA ALA A 66 -11.15 -0.52 -12.33
C ALA A 66 -9.79 -1.22 -12.23
N THR A 67 -9.01 -1.23 -13.32
CA THR A 67 -7.67 -1.82 -13.34
C THR A 67 -6.71 -1.06 -12.44
N ARG A 68 -6.73 0.27 -12.49
CA ARG A 68 -5.95 1.16 -11.61
C ARG A 68 -6.27 0.91 -10.14
N LYS A 69 -7.55 0.83 -9.76
CA LYS A 69 -7.98 0.48 -8.40
C LYS A 69 -7.48 -0.91 -7.98
N LYS A 70 -7.58 -1.92 -8.85
CA LYS A 70 -7.11 -3.28 -8.56
C LYS A 70 -5.59 -3.34 -8.39
N MET A 71 -4.83 -2.62 -9.21
CA MET A 71 -3.38 -2.52 -9.10
C MET A 71 -2.96 -1.85 -7.80
N ARG A 72 -3.61 -0.74 -7.44
CA ARG A 72 -3.37 -0.05 -6.16
C ARG A 72 -3.63 -0.95 -4.96
N ALA A 73 -4.76 -1.67 -4.96
CA ALA A 73 -5.08 -2.62 -3.89
C ALA A 73 -4.04 -3.76 -3.78
N LYS A 74 -3.57 -4.30 -4.91
CA LYS A 74 -2.49 -5.31 -4.92
C LYS A 74 -1.19 -4.75 -4.36
N TYR A 75 -0.84 -3.51 -4.71
CA TYR A 75 0.36 -2.84 -4.22
C TYR A 75 0.29 -2.63 -2.71
N LYS A 76 -0.81 -2.06 -2.21
CA LYS A 76 -1.06 -1.88 -0.76
C LYS A 76 -0.94 -3.19 0.02
N ASN A 77 -1.56 -4.26 -0.48
CA ASN A 77 -1.47 -5.58 0.15
C ASN A 77 -0.05 -6.16 0.13
N ARG A 78 0.72 -5.90 -0.94
CA ARG A 78 2.12 -6.32 -1.05
C ARG A 78 3.01 -5.56 -0.07
N ARG A 79 2.86 -4.24 0.04
CA ARG A 79 3.55 -3.37 1.02
C ARG A 79 3.32 -3.90 2.44
N ALA A 80 2.05 -3.97 2.88
CA ALA A 80 1.70 -4.47 4.22
C ALA A 80 2.21 -5.89 4.52
N ARG A 81 2.24 -6.79 3.53
CA ARG A 81 2.78 -8.16 3.70
C ARG A 81 4.31 -8.16 3.85
N LEU A 82 5.01 -7.36 3.06
CA LEU A 82 6.47 -7.22 3.16
C LEU A 82 6.86 -6.62 4.52
N THR A 83 6.15 -5.58 4.94
CA THR A 83 6.26 -4.96 6.27
C THR A 83 6.17 -6.00 7.39
N ARG A 84 5.05 -6.74 7.45
CA ARG A 84 4.83 -7.77 8.49
C ARG A 84 5.92 -8.84 8.48
N LYS A 85 6.37 -9.25 7.29
CA LYS A 85 7.42 -10.28 7.15
C LYS A 85 8.78 -9.77 7.64
N LYS A 86 9.14 -8.52 7.34
CA LYS A 86 10.38 -7.90 7.86
C LYS A 86 10.31 -7.75 9.38
N LEU A 87 9.19 -7.27 9.91
CA LEU A 87 8.99 -7.11 11.35
C LEU A 87 9.05 -8.45 12.11
N MET A 88 8.40 -9.49 11.59
CA MET A 88 8.51 -10.84 12.15
C MET A 88 9.95 -11.37 12.13
N ARG A 89 10.73 -11.08 11.08
CA ARG A 89 12.14 -11.47 10.99
C ARG A 89 13.00 -10.72 12.00
N ALA A 90 12.80 -9.42 12.16
CA ALA A 90 13.49 -8.60 13.15
C ALA A 90 13.20 -9.11 14.57
N ASN A 91 11.91 -9.31 14.91
CA ASN A 91 11.51 -9.87 16.21
C ASN A 91 12.10 -11.27 16.45
N LYS A 92 12.09 -12.14 15.43
CA LYS A 92 12.69 -13.47 15.55
C LYS A 92 14.20 -13.40 15.82
N LYS A 93 14.92 -12.49 15.14
CA LYS A 93 16.36 -12.26 15.40
C LYS A 93 16.59 -11.78 16.83
N LEU A 94 15.82 -10.80 17.29
CA LEU A 94 15.89 -10.26 18.66
C LEU A 94 15.65 -11.36 19.71
N ILE A 95 14.56 -12.10 19.60
CA ILE A 95 14.22 -13.19 20.53
C ILE A 95 15.29 -14.29 20.50
N SER A 96 15.83 -14.62 19.32
CA SER A 96 16.89 -15.63 19.19
C SER A 96 18.26 -15.17 19.71
N ALA A 97 18.50 -13.86 19.73
CA ALA A 97 19.73 -13.26 20.24
C ALA A 97 19.68 -13.11 21.76
N ALA A 98 18.51 -12.80 22.34
CA ALA A 98 18.32 -12.60 23.77
C ALA A 98 18.97 -13.68 24.68
N PRO A 99 18.83 -15.00 24.44
CA PRO A 99 19.46 -16.01 25.29
C PRO A 99 20.97 -16.21 25.04
N LYS A 100 21.55 -15.64 23.97
CA LYS A 100 22.98 -15.79 23.60
C LYS A 100 23.80 -14.51 23.79
N MET A 101 23.17 -13.41 24.19
CA MET A 101 23.81 -12.11 24.34
C MET A 101 24.44 -11.98 25.72
N ILE A 102 25.76 -11.71 25.76
CA ILE A 102 26.42 -11.22 26.97
C ILE A 102 25.93 -9.78 27.19
N PRO A 103 25.26 -9.48 28.32
CA PRO A 103 24.44 -8.28 28.49
C PRO A 103 25.19 -6.96 28.31
N PHE A 104 26.48 -6.87 28.65
CA PHE A 104 27.19 -5.58 28.58
C PHE A 104 27.72 -5.21 27.20
N ALA A 105 28.16 -6.18 26.39
CA ALA A 105 28.78 -5.89 25.08
C ALA A 105 27.80 -6.01 23.91
N ALA A 106 26.78 -6.86 24.04
CA ALA A 106 25.90 -7.17 22.91
C ALA A 106 24.70 -6.23 22.79
N ILE A 107 24.23 -5.63 23.90
CA ILE A 107 23.06 -4.73 23.87
C ILE A 107 23.28 -3.54 22.93
N PRO A 108 24.39 -2.78 22.98
CA PRO A 108 24.58 -1.64 22.08
C PRO A 108 24.61 -2.05 20.59
N VAL A 109 25.21 -3.20 20.28
CA VAL A 109 25.31 -3.72 18.92
C VAL A 109 23.93 -4.08 18.34
N VAL A 110 23.10 -4.73 19.15
CA VAL A 110 21.73 -5.09 18.73
C VAL A 110 20.83 -3.86 18.63
N VAL A 111 21.00 -2.88 19.52
CA VAL A 111 20.31 -1.59 19.44
C VAL A 111 20.65 -0.86 18.14
N ALA A 112 21.94 -0.73 17.82
CA ALA A 112 22.41 -0.08 16.61
C ALA A 112 21.94 -0.82 15.33
N ALA A 113 22.00 -2.15 15.32
CA ALA A 113 21.53 -2.93 14.18
C ALA A 113 20.00 -2.81 13.99
N THR A 114 19.24 -2.78 15.08
CA THR A 114 17.76 -2.68 15.03
C THR A 114 17.31 -1.29 14.61
N THR A 115 17.94 -0.23 15.15
CA THR A 115 17.68 1.16 14.72
C THR A 115 18.05 1.38 13.26
N TYR A 116 19.18 0.83 12.80
CA TYR A 116 19.57 0.85 11.39
C TYR A 116 18.54 0.12 10.50
N ASP A 117 18.11 -1.08 10.88
CA ASP A 117 17.12 -1.86 10.14
C ASP A 117 15.77 -1.12 10.07
N ILE A 118 15.34 -0.45 11.15
CA ILE A 118 14.10 0.34 11.18
C ILE A 118 14.23 1.60 10.33
N LYS A 119 15.35 2.33 10.42
CA LYS A 119 15.59 3.51 9.58
C LYS A 119 15.59 3.16 8.11
N SER A 120 16.37 2.16 7.71
CA SER A 120 16.41 1.67 6.32
C SER A 120 15.02 1.21 5.85
N TYR A 121 14.22 0.63 6.74
CA TYR A 121 12.85 0.26 6.45
C TYR A 121 11.92 1.47 6.23
N CYS A 122 12.05 2.53 7.04
CA CYS A 122 11.29 3.76 6.85
C CYS A 122 11.68 4.49 5.57
N ASP A 123 12.96 4.48 5.19
CA ASP A 123 13.43 5.03 3.92
C ASP A 123 12.82 4.26 2.72
N GLU A 124 12.74 2.92 2.80
CA GLU A 124 12.07 2.10 1.77
C GLU A 124 10.56 2.36 1.68
N ILE A 125 9.90 2.62 2.82
CA ILE A 125 8.48 3.03 2.86
C ILE A 125 8.30 4.35 2.12
N ASP A 126 9.13 5.36 2.43
CA ASP A 126 9.05 6.68 1.81
C ASP A 126 9.27 6.61 0.30
N GLU A 127 10.23 5.79 -0.15
CA GLU A 127 10.43 5.52 -1.58
C GLU A 127 9.21 4.83 -2.22
N MET A 128 8.64 3.83 -1.54
CA MET A 128 7.43 3.16 -2.02
C MET A 128 6.21 4.10 -2.07
N GLU A 129 6.17 5.10 -1.21
CA GLU A 129 5.12 6.11 -1.14
C GLU A 129 5.26 7.15 -2.25
N LYS A 130 6.48 7.63 -2.51
CA LYS A 130 6.80 8.46 -3.67
C LYS A 130 6.45 7.75 -4.97
N PHE A 131 6.80 6.47 -5.09
CA PHE A 131 6.40 5.65 -6.24
C PHE A 131 4.88 5.54 -6.38
N GLU A 132 4.14 5.37 -5.28
CA GLU A 132 2.67 5.34 -5.33
C GLU A 132 2.10 6.69 -5.78
N TYR A 133 2.67 7.80 -5.29
CA TYR A 133 2.27 9.14 -5.69
C TYR A 133 2.55 9.41 -7.17
N GLU A 134 3.72 9.03 -7.70
CA GLU A 134 4.06 9.18 -9.11
C GLU A 134 3.14 8.36 -10.02
N PHE A 135 2.80 7.14 -9.61
CA PHE A 135 2.03 6.21 -10.44
C PHE A 135 0.51 6.40 -10.33
N PHE A 136 0.03 6.83 -9.16
CA PHE A 136 -1.39 6.95 -8.85
C PHE A 136 -1.84 8.36 -8.47
N GLY A 137 -0.97 9.35 -8.38
CA GLY A 137 -1.29 10.74 -8.00
C GLY A 137 -1.70 10.92 -6.53
N GLU A 138 -1.65 9.85 -5.74
CA GLU A 138 -2.03 9.84 -4.33
C GLU A 138 -1.38 8.62 -3.64
N ALA A 139 -0.74 8.85 -2.51
CA ALA A 139 -0.27 7.80 -1.61
C ALA A 139 -1.42 7.31 -0.72
N ALA A 140 -1.59 5.99 -0.58
CA ALA A 140 -2.54 5.45 0.38
C ALA A 140 -1.85 5.24 1.72
N PRO A 141 -2.35 5.85 2.82
CA PRO A 141 -1.79 5.57 4.13
C PRO A 141 -1.97 4.08 4.48
N VAL A 142 -0.91 3.51 5.06
CA VAL A 142 -0.89 2.15 5.58
C VAL A 142 -0.66 2.25 7.08
N ASP A 143 -1.66 1.89 7.88
CA ASP A 143 -1.65 1.97 9.36
C ASP A 143 -0.47 1.24 10.03
N VAL A 144 0.16 0.29 9.33
CA VAL A 144 1.34 -0.42 9.84
C VAL A 144 2.62 0.42 9.74
N ASP A 145 2.67 1.38 8.81
CA ASP A 145 3.88 2.17 8.56
C ASP A 145 4.05 3.26 9.62
N ASP A 146 2.97 3.96 9.97
CA ASP A 146 2.96 4.93 11.09
C ASP A 146 3.31 4.25 12.42
N LYS A 147 2.84 3.01 12.61
CA LYS A 147 3.18 2.23 13.80
C LYS A 147 4.64 1.80 13.85
N ILE A 148 5.36 1.71 12.74
CA ILE A 148 6.77 1.28 12.75
C ILE A 148 7.69 2.48 12.76
N CYS A 149 7.42 3.49 11.93
CA CYS A 149 8.22 4.70 11.84
C CYS A 149 7.93 5.70 12.97
N GLY A 150 6.81 5.54 13.69
CA GLY A 150 6.48 6.28 14.90
C GLY A 150 6.92 5.60 16.20
N ILE A 151 7.48 4.38 16.16
CA ILE A 151 8.04 3.75 17.36
C ILE A 151 9.29 4.52 17.77
N ASN A 152 9.30 5.01 19.01
CA ASN A 152 10.54 5.42 19.66
C ASN A 152 11.34 4.15 19.96
N VAL A 153 12.17 3.76 18.99
CA VAL A 153 12.98 2.54 19.02
C VAL A 153 13.89 2.54 20.26
N GLU A 154 14.40 3.72 20.64
CA GLU A 154 15.17 3.93 21.86
C GLU A 154 14.38 3.49 23.10
N ALA A 155 13.11 3.91 23.24
CA ALA A 155 12.29 3.62 24.41
C ALA A 155 11.94 2.13 24.56
N GLN A 156 11.53 1.46 23.48
CA GLN A 156 11.22 0.01 23.52
C GLN A 156 12.47 -0.84 23.75
N LEU A 157 13.62 -0.42 23.22
CA LEU A 157 14.89 -1.09 23.48
C LEU A 157 15.39 -0.84 24.89
N GLN A 158 15.20 0.35 25.45
CA GLN A 158 15.52 0.65 26.85
C GLN A 158 14.70 -0.23 27.79
N GLU A 159 13.40 -0.38 27.53
CA GLU A 159 12.51 -1.25 28.30
C GLU A 159 12.94 -2.72 28.22
N THR A 160 13.29 -3.18 27.02
CA THR A 160 13.78 -4.55 26.81
C THR A 160 15.15 -4.77 27.48
N ALA A 161 16.06 -3.79 27.38
CA ALA A 161 17.38 -3.85 28.02
C ALA A 161 17.24 -3.87 29.55
N ASN A 162 16.36 -3.04 30.12
CA ASN A 162 16.09 -3.01 31.56
C ASN A 162 15.46 -4.32 32.04
N SER A 163 14.53 -4.90 31.26
CA SER A 163 13.89 -6.18 31.59
C SER A 163 14.90 -7.34 31.60
N VAL A 164 15.76 -7.40 30.58
CA VAL A 164 16.83 -8.42 30.49
C VAL A 164 17.85 -8.24 31.61
N THR A 165 18.22 -7.00 31.94
CA THR A 165 19.14 -6.69 33.05
C THR A 165 18.56 -7.15 34.39
N GLY A 166 17.29 -6.84 34.67
CA GLY A 166 16.61 -7.25 35.90
C GLY A 166 16.46 -8.77 36.05
N GLN A 167 16.18 -9.50 34.96
CA GLN A 167 16.18 -10.98 35.00
C GLN A 167 17.56 -11.55 35.34
N TYR A 168 18.62 -10.93 34.81
CA TYR A 168 20.00 -11.37 35.03
C TYR A 168 20.48 -11.12 36.46
N GLU A 169 20.17 -9.96 37.04
CA GLU A 169 20.44 -9.66 38.45
C GLU A 169 19.77 -10.68 39.38
N ASN A 170 18.54 -11.08 39.06
CA ASN A 170 17.81 -12.09 39.81
C ASN A 170 18.46 -13.49 39.72
N ILE A 171 18.93 -13.87 38.54
CA ILE A 171 19.67 -15.13 38.33
C ILE A 171 21.00 -15.10 39.09
N LEU A 172 21.75 -14.00 39.03
CA LEU A 172 23.00 -13.84 39.77
C LEU A 172 22.77 -13.94 41.28
N MET A 173 21.74 -13.29 41.82
CA MET A 173 21.40 -13.41 43.24
C MET A 173 21.05 -14.84 43.63
N ASN A 174 20.29 -15.57 42.81
CA ASN A 174 19.94 -16.96 43.08
C ASN A 174 21.17 -17.88 43.08
N ILE A 175 22.05 -17.73 42.09
CA ILE A 175 23.32 -18.49 42.01
C ILE A 175 24.18 -18.18 43.24
N GLN A 176 24.24 -16.93 43.66
CA GLN A 176 25.03 -16.52 44.81
C GLN A 176 24.44 -17.06 46.13
N GLN A 177 23.12 -17.10 46.26
CA GLN A 177 22.44 -17.72 47.40
C GLN A 177 22.64 -19.24 47.43
N GLU A 178 22.55 -19.93 46.29
CA GLU A 178 22.85 -21.36 46.18
C GLU A 178 24.30 -21.65 46.59
N TYR A 179 25.26 -20.87 46.09
CA TYR A 179 26.66 -20.99 46.47
C TYR A 179 26.87 -20.81 47.99
N GLN A 180 26.21 -19.83 48.63
CA GLN A 180 26.30 -19.66 50.08
C GLN A 180 25.67 -20.83 50.86
N ARG A 181 24.54 -21.37 50.37
CA ARG A 181 23.89 -22.54 50.97
C ARG A 181 24.77 -23.78 50.89
N ASP A 182 25.35 -24.04 49.72
CA ASP A 182 26.28 -25.16 49.53
C ASP A 182 27.52 -25.01 50.40
N LYS A 183 28.10 -23.81 50.47
CA LYS A 183 29.23 -23.52 51.35
C LYS A 183 28.91 -23.80 52.82
N ALA A 184 27.74 -23.36 53.29
CA ALA A 184 27.30 -23.59 54.66
C ALA A 184 27.08 -25.09 54.95
N PHE A 185 26.45 -25.81 54.03
CA PHE A 185 26.25 -27.26 54.12
C PHE A 185 27.58 -28.01 54.22
N TRP A 186 28.53 -27.72 53.34
CA TRP A 186 29.84 -28.36 53.37
C TRP A 186 30.61 -28.04 54.66
N ASN A 187 30.55 -26.80 55.16
CA ASN A 187 31.15 -26.44 56.44
C ASN A 187 30.56 -27.25 57.60
N GLU A 188 29.24 -27.43 57.64
CA GLU A 188 28.58 -28.25 58.67
C GLU A 188 29.03 -29.72 58.62
N ILE A 189 29.13 -30.28 57.41
CA ILE A 189 29.63 -31.65 57.19
C ILE A 189 31.08 -31.76 57.69
N PHE A 190 31.94 -30.81 57.33
CA PHE A 190 33.35 -30.81 57.76
C PHE A 190 33.49 -30.66 59.27
N ASP A 191 32.74 -29.75 59.89
CA ASP A 191 32.76 -29.55 61.34
C ASP A 191 32.27 -30.79 62.09
N LYS A 192 31.24 -31.46 61.56
CA LYS A 192 30.75 -32.72 62.13
C LYS A 192 31.80 -33.82 62.03
N ALA A 193 32.39 -34.01 60.85
CA ALA A 193 33.45 -34.99 60.64
C ALA A 193 34.66 -34.73 61.55
N LYS A 194 35.04 -33.45 61.72
CA LYS A 194 36.11 -33.04 62.64
C LYS A 194 35.79 -33.43 64.08
N ARG A 195 34.59 -33.10 64.59
CA ARG A 195 34.16 -33.48 65.94
C ARG A 195 34.16 -35.00 66.15
N ASP A 196 33.70 -35.77 65.17
CA ASP A 196 33.66 -37.23 65.24
C ASP A 196 35.07 -37.86 65.27
N ILE A 197 36.05 -37.24 64.61
CA ILE A 197 37.46 -37.66 64.62
C ILE A 197 38.13 -37.30 65.95
N GLU A 198 37.92 -36.08 66.44
CA GLU A 198 38.43 -35.62 67.74
C GLU A 198 37.87 -36.46 68.90
N ALA A 199 36.59 -36.83 68.85
CA ALA A 199 35.95 -37.72 69.83
C ALA A 199 36.56 -39.13 69.86
N LYS A 200 37.21 -39.57 68.78
CA LYS A 200 37.94 -40.84 68.70
C LYS A 200 39.41 -40.72 69.16
N GLY A 201 39.83 -39.56 69.67
CA GLY A 201 41.17 -39.33 70.22
C GLY A 201 42.23 -38.94 69.19
N TYR A 202 41.84 -38.67 67.94
CA TYR A 202 42.75 -38.20 66.90
C TYR A 202 42.73 -36.67 66.83
N SER A 203 43.89 -36.02 66.88
CA SER A 203 44.01 -34.56 66.72
C SER A 203 44.25 -34.20 65.25
N ILE A 204 43.35 -33.41 64.66
CA ILE A 204 43.54 -32.81 63.34
C ILE A 204 44.24 -31.47 63.52
N LYS A 205 45.52 -31.36 63.14
CA LYS A 205 46.21 -30.07 63.01
C LYS A 205 45.65 -29.32 61.80
N SER A 206 44.97 -28.20 62.03
CA SER A 206 44.64 -27.26 60.96
C SER A 206 45.92 -26.70 60.36
N SER A 207 46.09 -26.86 59.05
CA SER A 207 47.14 -26.19 58.27
C SER A 207 46.70 -24.77 57.91
#